data_AF-J0CPS7-F1
#
_entry.id   AF-J0CPS7-F1
#
_cell.length_a   1.000
_cell.length_b   1.000
_cell.length_c   1.000
_cell.angle_alpha   90.00
_cell.angle_beta   90.00
_cell.angle_gamma   90.00
#
_symmetry.space_group_name_H-M   'P 1'
#
loop_
_entity.id
_entity.type
_entity.pdbx_description
1 polymer ?
#
loop_
_entity_poly.entity_id
_entity_poly.type
_entity_poly.pdbx_seq_one_letter_code
_entity_poly.pdbx_strand_id
1 'polypeptide(L)'
;MKDAAKASGSKEQTADTTGDEGEAPAAKPKKRKDNKGKDAPHYSVKEPAGYYPILPVQVVPAAERPRVFAYASSTRRDFEVFNRYDLSQDLDFLILEIRQGSHSPFLLVLMYNQDAPDDTQQRGRSFERFKALALPDMPIVIAMDANEHHPLWEREKL
;
A
#
# COMPACT_ATOMS: atom_id res chain seq x y z
N MET A 1 -42.55 5.56 40.98
CA MET A 1 -42.34 6.71 41.89
C MET A 1 -40.85 7.00 41.96
N LYS A 2 -40.46 8.20 41.48
CA LYS A 2 -39.20 8.95 41.68
C LYS A 2 -37.94 8.34 41.02
N ASP A 3 -37.37 8.89 39.94
CA ASP A 3 -36.68 10.20 39.76
C ASP A 3 -35.54 10.40 40.78
N ALA A 4 -34.35 10.95 40.48
CA ALA A 4 -33.68 11.42 39.28
C ALA A 4 -32.26 11.90 39.69
N ALA A 5 -31.39 12.11 38.69
CA ALA A 5 -30.37 13.19 38.62
C ALA A 5 -29.16 13.18 39.57
N LYS A 6 -28.04 13.87 39.33
CA LYS A 6 -27.26 14.42 38.18
C LYS A 6 -26.21 15.36 38.84
N ALA A 7 -25.02 15.48 38.23
CA ALA A 7 -24.14 16.68 38.28
C ALA A 7 -23.51 17.04 39.66
N SER A 8 -22.48 17.88 39.82
CA SER A 8 -21.44 18.56 39.03
C SER A 8 -20.83 19.61 39.98
N GLY A 9 -19.60 20.06 39.77
CA GLY A 9 -19.03 21.30 40.36
C GLY A 9 -17.72 21.04 41.12
N SER A 10 -16.53 21.36 40.61
CA SER A 10 -15.90 22.66 40.29
C SER A 10 -15.55 23.54 41.50
N LYS A 11 -14.23 23.77 41.70
CA LYS A 11 -13.51 24.99 42.17
C LYS A 11 -12.02 24.61 42.36
N GLU A 12 -11.06 25.15 41.59
CA GLU A 12 -10.32 26.42 41.79
C GLU A 12 -9.86 26.62 43.26
N GLN A 13 -8.66 27.06 43.62
CA GLN A 13 -7.40 27.49 42.99
C GLN A 13 -6.49 27.90 44.18
N THR A 14 -5.17 27.71 44.16
CA THR A 14 -4.18 28.60 44.82
C THR A 14 -2.76 28.23 44.44
N ALA A 15 -1.95 29.26 44.19
CA ALA A 15 -0.55 29.23 43.78
C ALA A 15 0.41 29.50 44.96
N ASP A 16 1.63 28.96 44.89
CA ASP A 16 2.92 29.42 45.45
C ASP A 16 3.95 28.27 45.24
N THR A 17 5.26 28.37 45.00
CA THR A 17 6.29 29.43 45.05
C THR A 17 7.50 29.01 44.16
N THR A 18 8.15 30.02 43.57
CA THR A 18 9.60 30.26 43.28
C THR A 18 10.68 29.15 43.30
N GLY A 19 11.58 29.19 42.29
CA GLY A 19 12.98 28.71 42.33
C GLY A 19 13.50 28.30 40.92
N ASP A 20 14.08 29.21 40.13
CA ASP A 20 15.53 29.44 39.92
C ASP A 20 16.29 28.25 39.30
N GLU A 21 16.48 28.24 37.97
CA GLU A 21 17.56 27.51 37.30
C GLU A 21 18.04 28.22 36.02
N GLY A 22 19.25 28.79 36.10
CA GLY A 22 20.38 28.49 35.21
C GLY A 22 20.23 28.69 33.70
N GLU A 23 20.81 29.78 33.20
CA GLU A 23 21.08 30.09 31.79
C GLU A 23 22.03 29.06 31.14
N ALA A 24 21.58 28.36 30.08
CA ALA A 24 22.39 27.41 29.30
C ALA A 24 22.90 28.05 27.98
N PRO A 25 24.19 27.87 27.60
CA PRO A 25 24.79 28.64 26.50
C PRO A 25 24.40 28.13 25.10
N ALA A 26 24.26 29.09 24.19
CA ALA A 26 23.84 28.92 22.80
C ALA A 26 24.78 28.03 21.96
N ALA A 27 24.23 26.96 21.37
CA ALA A 27 24.92 26.10 20.40
C ALA A 27 24.92 26.74 18.99
N LYS A 28 26.11 26.91 18.39
CA LYS A 28 26.29 27.40 17.01
C LYS A 28 25.75 26.39 15.98
N PRO A 29 25.11 26.84 14.88
CA PRO A 29 24.53 25.94 13.89
C PRO A 29 25.60 25.28 13.02
N LYS A 30 25.56 23.94 12.93
CA LYS A 30 26.39 23.14 12.01
C LYS A 30 25.86 23.27 10.57
N LYS A 31 26.77 23.51 9.62
CA LYS A 31 26.50 23.57 8.16
C LYS A 31 25.74 22.32 7.70
N ARG A 32 24.60 22.51 7.03
CA ARG A 32 23.88 21.45 6.31
C ARG A 32 24.72 21.00 5.11
N LYS A 33 24.88 19.69 4.98
CA LYS A 33 25.47 19.04 3.79
C LYS A 33 24.30 18.72 2.87
N ASP A 34 24.34 19.22 1.65
CA ASP A 34 23.32 18.99 0.63
C ASP A 34 23.30 17.51 0.24
N ASN A 35 22.19 16.82 0.49
CA ASN A 35 21.98 15.45 0.00
C ASN A 35 21.21 15.50 -1.32
N LYS A 36 21.95 15.20 -2.39
CA LYS A 36 21.50 14.96 -3.75
C LYS A 36 20.94 13.53 -3.85
N GLY A 37 19.75 13.37 -4.45
CA GLY A 37 19.16 12.09 -4.83
C GLY A 37 18.04 11.62 -3.91
N LYS A 38 16.78 11.95 -4.24
CA LYS A 38 15.60 11.30 -3.68
C LYS A 38 15.31 10.05 -4.53
N ASP A 39 15.88 8.93 -4.15
CA ASP A 39 15.30 7.64 -4.52
C ASP A 39 14.15 7.39 -3.54
N ALA A 40 12.95 7.11 -4.07
CA ALA A 40 11.79 6.78 -3.25
C ALA A 40 12.12 5.58 -2.35
N PRO A 41 11.61 5.53 -1.11
CA PRO A 41 11.90 4.41 -0.22
C PRO A 41 11.27 3.12 -0.76
N HIS A 42 12.09 2.27 -1.37
CA HIS A 42 11.76 0.85 -1.53
C HIS A 42 11.79 0.22 -0.14
N TYR A 43 10.60 -0.07 0.41
CA TYR A 43 10.48 -0.83 1.64
C TYR A 43 10.81 -2.30 1.37
N SER A 44 12.10 -2.66 1.42
CA SER A 44 12.51 -4.06 1.42
C SER A 44 12.38 -4.62 2.84
N VAL A 45 11.30 -5.33 3.14
CA VAL A 45 11.27 -6.25 4.27
C VAL A 45 12.22 -7.39 3.90
N LYS A 46 13.17 -7.74 4.79
CA LYS A 46 14.12 -8.82 4.53
C LYS A 46 13.35 -10.10 4.20
N GLU A 47 13.44 -10.56 2.97
CA GLU A 47 12.64 -11.67 2.47
C GLU A 47 13.01 -12.97 3.20
N PRO A 48 12.04 -13.72 3.74
CA PRO A 48 12.32 -15.02 4.34
C PRO A 48 12.79 -16.02 3.27
N ALA A 49 13.58 -17.01 3.69
CA ALA A 49 14.04 -18.07 2.79
C ALA A 49 12.84 -18.89 2.27
N GLY A 50 12.74 -19.08 0.96
CA GLY A 50 11.66 -19.83 0.33
C GLY A 50 10.62 -18.93 -0.35
N TYR A 51 9.34 -19.29 -0.26
CA TYR A 51 8.25 -18.48 -0.81
C TYR A 51 7.75 -17.47 0.21
N TYR A 52 7.53 -16.24 -0.23
CA TYR A 52 6.94 -15.18 0.59
C TYR A 52 5.77 -14.51 -0.14
N PRO A 53 4.72 -14.12 0.58
CA PRO A 53 3.57 -13.46 -0.02
C PRO A 53 3.90 -12.00 -0.34
N ILE A 54 3.41 -11.52 -1.47
CA ILE A 54 3.39 -10.12 -1.85
C ILE A 54 1.93 -9.67 -1.91
N LEU A 55 1.59 -8.70 -1.05
CA LEU A 55 0.25 -8.14 -0.95
C LEU A 55 0.12 -6.91 -1.86
N PRO A 56 -1.09 -6.58 -2.33
CA PRO A 56 -1.29 -5.44 -3.22
C PRO A 56 -1.29 -4.08 -2.50
N VAL A 57 -1.25 -4.09 -1.15
CA VAL A 57 -1.16 -2.90 -0.31
C VAL A 57 -0.08 -3.09 0.74
N GLN A 58 0.55 -1.99 1.17
CA GLN A 58 1.57 -2.03 2.23
C GLN A 58 0.97 -2.38 3.59
N VAL A 59 -0.24 -1.88 3.86
CA VAL A 59 -0.99 -2.14 5.08
C VAL A 59 -2.41 -2.54 4.69
N VAL A 60 -2.81 -3.74 5.06
CA VAL A 60 -4.19 -4.21 4.86
C VAL A 60 -5.08 -3.58 5.94
N PRO A 61 -6.12 -2.82 5.59
CA PRO A 61 -7.08 -2.30 6.57
C PRO A 61 -7.74 -3.44 7.36
N ALA A 62 -7.93 -3.27 8.67
CA ALA A 62 -8.33 -4.35 9.58
C ALA A 62 -9.66 -5.05 9.22
N ALA A 63 -10.56 -4.38 8.51
CA ALA A 63 -11.85 -4.91 8.07
C ALA A 63 -11.87 -5.34 6.60
N GLU A 64 -10.76 -5.20 5.89
CA GLU A 64 -10.66 -5.51 4.47
C GLU A 64 -9.75 -6.71 4.22
N ARG A 65 -9.89 -7.32 3.04
CA ARG A 65 -9.10 -8.48 2.64
C ARG A 65 -8.65 -8.28 1.19
N PRO A 66 -7.35 -8.45 0.88
CA PRO A 66 -6.89 -8.53 -0.50
C PRO A 66 -7.58 -9.69 -1.21
N ARG A 67 -8.02 -9.47 -2.45
CA ARG A 67 -8.59 -10.52 -3.31
C ARG A 67 -7.53 -11.13 -4.24
N VAL A 68 -6.41 -10.44 -4.39
CA VAL A 68 -5.23 -10.94 -5.09
C VAL A 68 -3.99 -10.86 -4.20
N PHE A 69 -3.05 -11.75 -4.44
CA PHE A 69 -1.69 -11.70 -3.92
C PHE A 69 -0.82 -12.62 -4.78
N ALA A 70 0.50 -12.48 -4.68
CA ALA A 70 1.45 -13.37 -5.32
C ALA A 70 2.33 -14.05 -4.27
N TYR A 71 2.90 -15.21 -4.60
CA TYR A 71 4.07 -15.73 -3.91
C TYR A 71 5.30 -15.52 -4.79
N ALA A 72 6.34 -14.91 -4.24
CA ALA A 72 7.65 -14.83 -4.87
C ALA A 72 8.62 -15.75 -4.14
N SER A 73 9.61 -16.28 -4.86
CA SER A 73 10.61 -17.18 -4.32
C SER A 73 11.93 -16.45 -4.13
N SER A 74 12.42 -16.34 -2.89
CA SER A 74 13.73 -15.77 -2.59
C SER A 74 14.89 -16.69 -3.00
N THR A 75 14.61 -17.90 -3.49
CA THR A 75 15.64 -18.86 -3.95
C THR A 75 15.94 -18.74 -5.44
N ARG A 76 15.07 -18.10 -6.24
CA ARG A 76 15.29 -17.82 -7.67
C ARG A 76 16.04 -16.51 -7.85
N ARG A 77 17.37 -16.61 -7.95
CA ARG A 77 18.28 -15.45 -8.03
C ARG A 77 18.30 -14.76 -9.40
N ASP A 78 17.74 -15.39 -10.43
CA ASP A 78 17.64 -14.83 -11.77
C ASP A 78 16.46 -13.86 -11.93
N PHE A 79 15.55 -13.80 -10.94
CA PHE A 79 14.39 -12.92 -10.93
C PHE A 79 14.49 -11.87 -9.82
N GLU A 80 14.17 -10.63 -10.18
CA GLU A 80 13.88 -9.57 -9.22
C GLU A 80 12.40 -9.19 -9.34
N VAL A 81 11.72 -9.09 -8.20
CA VAL A 81 10.30 -8.77 -8.12
C VAL A 81 10.14 -7.49 -7.32
N PHE A 82 9.63 -6.44 -7.96
CA PHE A 82 9.38 -5.15 -7.33
C PHE A 82 7.88 -4.91 -7.26
N ASN A 83 7.34 -4.75 -6.07
CA ASN A 83 5.95 -4.31 -5.93
C ASN A 83 5.85 -2.81 -6.23
N ARG A 84 4.99 -2.44 -7.18
CA ARG A 84 4.80 -1.07 -7.67
C ARG A 84 3.69 -0.35 -6.90
N TYR A 85 3.87 -0.22 -5.58
CA TYR A 85 2.95 0.54 -4.71
C TYR A 85 2.82 2.01 -5.09
N ASP A 86 3.79 2.54 -5.84
CA ASP A 86 3.74 3.89 -6.43
C ASP A 86 2.69 4.00 -7.53
N LEU A 87 2.35 2.91 -8.22
CA LEU A 87 1.30 2.86 -9.23
C LEU A 87 -0.07 2.59 -8.62
N SER A 88 -0.17 1.67 -7.66
CA SER A 88 -1.45 1.37 -6.99
C SER A 88 -1.28 0.73 -5.62
N GLN A 89 -2.28 0.94 -4.77
CA GLN A 89 -2.52 0.22 -3.52
C GLN A 89 -4.00 -0.19 -3.45
N ASP A 90 -4.41 -1.08 -4.35
CA ASP A 90 -5.78 -1.54 -4.50
C ASP A 90 -5.91 -3.01 -4.08
N LEU A 91 -6.93 -3.36 -3.31
CA LEU A 91 -7.07 -4.74 -2.81
C LEU A 91 -7.42 -5.77 -3.90
N ASP A 92 -7.84 -5.31 -5.08
CA ASP A 92 -8.34 -6.16 -6.16
C ASP A 92 -7.33 -6.34 -7.31
N PHE A 93 -6.23 -5.62 -7.31
CA PHE A 93 -5.15 -5.85 -8.27
C PHE A 93 -3.76 -5.52 -7.70
N LEU A 94 -2.79 -6.36 -8.06
CA LEU A 94 -1.38 -6.27 -7.66
C LEU A 94 -0.54 -5.97 -8.91
N ILE A 95 0.32 -4.96 -8.85
CA ILE A 95 1.25 -4.62 -9.94
C ILE A 95 2.67 -4.92 -9.49
N LEU A 96 3.32 -5.86 -10.17
CA LEU A 96 4.71 -6.22 -9.97
C LEU A 96 5.52 -5.83 -11.20
N GLU A 97 6.68 -5.23 -11.01
CA GLU A 97 7.69 -5.16 -12.04
C GLU A 97 8.62 -6.36 -11.89
N ILE A 98 8.76 -7.12 -12.97
CA ILE A 98 9.61 -8.30 -13.03
C ILE A 98 10.84 -7.97 -13.86
N ARG A 99 12.02 -8.25 -13.31
CA ARG A 99 13.29 -8.19 -14.04
C ARG A 99 13.93 -9.56 -14.03
N GLN A 100 14.46 -9.99 -15.17
CA GLN A 100 15.11 -11.30 -15.28
C GLN A 100 16.33 -11.23 -16.19
N GLY A 101 17.53 -11.11 -15.60
CA GLY A 101 18.79 -11.11 -16.34
C GLY A 101 18.82 -10.12 -17.51
N SER A 102 19.01 -10.63 -18.74
CA SER A 102 19.08 -9.84 -19.97
C SER A 102 17.74 -9.58 -20.66
N HIS A 103 16.62 -10.06 -20.11
CA HIS A 103 15.30 -9.81 -20.66
C HIS A 103 14.81 -8.41 -20.30
N SER A 104 14.04 -7.79 -21.21
CA SER A 104 13.39 -6.51 -20.94
C SER A 104 12.47 -6.63 -19.71
N PRO A 105 12.55 -5.69 -18.75
CA PRO A 105 11.59 -5.62 -17.65
C PRO A 105 10.16 -5.50 -18.16
N PHE A 106 9.22 -6.08 -17.42
CA PHE A 106 7.79 -6.00 -17.73
C PHE A 106 6.96 -5.86 -16.46
N LEU A 107 5.75 -5.33 -16.60
CA LEU A 107 4.77 -5.34 -15.51
C LEU A 107 3.94 -6.62 -15.57
N LEU A 108 3.86 -7.34 -14.45
CA LEU A 108 2.86 -8.37 -14.20
C LEU A 108 1.75 -7.75 -13.35
N VAL A 109 0.53 -7.72 -13.90
CA VAL A 109 -0.68 -7.29 -13.21
C VAL A 109 -1.49 -8.53 -12.89
N LEU A 110 -1.70 -8.79 -11.59
CA LEU A 110 -2.67 -9.79 -11.13
C LEU A 110 -3.96 -9.05 -10.78
N MET A 111 -5.10 -9.50 -11.28
CA MET A 111 -6.37 -8.81 -11.09
C MET A 111 -7.52 -9.76 -10.80
N TYR A 112 -8.38 -9.36 -9.87
CA TYR A 112 -9.70 -9.93 -9.66
C TYR A 112 -10.74 -8.87 -9.98
N ASN A 113 -11.53 -9.07 -11.04
CA ASN A 113 -12.54 -8.11 -11.47
C ASN A 113 -13.78 -8.20 -10.56
N GLN A 114 -13.77 -7.39 -9.51
CA GLN A 114 -14.80 -7.37 -8.50
C GLN A 114 -15.77 -6.20 -8.76
N ASP A 115 -17.06 -6.48 -8.62
CA ASP A 115 -18.09 -5.46 -8.58
C ASP A 115 -17.90 -4.54 -7.39
N ALA A 116 -18.34 -3.29 -7.54
CA ALA A 116 -18.46 -2.38 -6.40
C ALA A 116 -19.25 -3.10 -5.29
N PRO A 117 -18.81 -3.05 -4.02
CA PRO A 117 -19.62 -3.58 -2.93
C PRO A 117 -20.98 -2.87 -2.98
N ASP A 118 -22.05 -3.64 -3.22
CA ASP A 118 -23.42 -3.14 -3.14
C ASP A 118 -23.58 -2.36 -1.82
N ASP A 119 -24.17 -1.17 -1.92
CA ASP A 119 -24.41 -0.14 -0.89
C ASP A 119 -23.29 0.87 -0.55
N THR A 120 -22.09 0.81 -1.15
CA THR A 120 -21.12 1.92 -1.04
C THR A 120 -20.66 2.40 -2.42
N GLN A 121 -21.41 3.35 -3.00
CA GLN A 121 -21.18 3.96 -4.32
C GLN A 121 -19.82 4.65 -4.54
N GLN A 122 -18.81 4.46 -3.67
CA GLN A 122 -17.54 5.18 -3.74
C GLN A 122 -16.42 4.44 -4.48
N ARG A 123 -16.47 3.11 -4.62
CA ARG A 123 -15.47 2.35 -5.39
C ARG A 123 -16.09 1.81 -6.67
N GLY A 124 -15.68 2.34 -7.84
CA GLY A 124 -16.03 1.76 -9.14
C GLY A 124 -15.45 0.35 -9.31
N ARG A 125 -15.87 -0.41 -10.33
CA ARG A 125 -15.36 -1.76 -10.65
C ARG A 125 -13.83 -1.80 -10.74
N SER A 126 -13.20 -2.92 -10.34
CA SER A 126 -11.73 -3.07 -10.32
C SER A 126 -11.09 -2.72 -11.67
N PHE A 127 -11.70 -3.16 -12.77
CA PHE A 127 -11.20 -2.87 -14.11
C PHE A 127 -11.20 -1.38 -14.45
N GLU A 128 -12.23 -0.64 -14.04
CA GLU A 128 -12.30 0.81 -14.26
C GLU A 128 -11.29 1.57 -13.41
N ARG A 129 -11.07 1.12 -12.17
CA ARG A 129 -10.00 1.67 -11.31
C ARG A 129 -8.62 1.43 -11.90
N PHE A 130 -8.38 0.25 -12.46
CA PHE A 130 -7.12 -0.07 -13.14
C PHE A 130 -6.90 0.74 -14.42
N LYS A 131 -7.95 0.92 -15.25
CA LYS A 131 -7.87 1.75 -16.47
C LYS A 131 -7.53 3.21 -16.20
N ALA A 132 -7.83 3.71 -15.00
CA ALA A 132 -7.52 5.08 -14.60
C ALA A 132 -6.04 5.29 -14.22
N LEU A 133 -5.25 4.22 -14.10
CA LEU A 133 -3.84 4.33 -13.74
C LEU A 133 -2.99 4.84 -14.91
N ALA A 134 -2.04 5.72 -14.59
CA ALA A 134 -0.98 6.10 -15.53
C ALA A 134 0.11 5.03 -15.51
N LEU A 135 0.02 4.06 -16.41
CA LEU A 135 1.01 2.98 -16.54
C LEU A 135 2.25 3.45 -17.32
N PRO A 136 3.44 2.94 -16.98
CA PRO A 136 4.66 3.22 -17.75
C PRO A 136 4.60 2.58 -19.15
N ASP A 137 5.31 3.17 -20.10
CA ASP A 137 5.50 2.62 -21.46
C ASP A 137 6.50 1.46 -21.44
N MET A 138 5.99 0.26 -21.16
CA MET A 138 6.76 -0.99 -21.12
C MET A 138 5.83 -2.19 -21.35
N PRO A 139 6.35 -3.41 -21.62
CA PRO A 139 5.51 -4.59 -21.76
C PRO A 139 4.69 -4.85 -20.48
N ILE A 140 3.41 -5.18 -20.66
CA ILE A 140 2.47 -5.47 -19.56
C ILE A 140 1.79 -6.81 -19.83
N VAL A 141 1.86 -7.70 -18.85
CA VAL A 141 1.13 -8.96 -18.79
C VAL A 141 0.04 -8.82 -17.75
N ILE A 142 -1.21 -9.10 -18.12
CA ILE A 142 -2.33 -9.10 -17.20
C ILE A 142 -2.82 -10.54 -17.04
N ALA A 143 -2.73 -11.06 -15.82
CA ALA A 143 -3.37 -12.31 -15.42
C ALA A 143 -4.58 -11.96 -14.57
N MET A 144 -5.78 -12.31 -15.04
CA MET A 144 -7.02 -11.91 -14.38
C MET A 144 -8.00 -13.05 -14.24
N ASP A 145 -8.77 -13.00 -13.15
CA ASP A 145 -10.14 -13.51 -13.16
C ASP A 145 -11.06 -12.35 -13.50
N ALA A 146 -11.64 -12.41 -14.70
CA ALA A 146 -12.50 -11.36 -15.22
C ALA A 146 -13.89 -11.35 -14.57
N ASN A 147 -14.28 -12.42 -13.86
CA ASN A 147 -15.63 -12.61 -13.33
C ASN A 147 -16.74 -12.29 -14.36
N GLU A 148 -16.46 -12.53 -15.65
CA GLU A 148 -17.28 -12.15 -16.78
C GLU A 148 -17.27 -13.27 -17.83
N HIS A 149 -18.42 -13.40 -18.50
CA HIS A 149 -18.58 -14.26 -19.66
C HIS A 149 -18.28 -13.43 -20.92
N HIS A 150 -17.32 -13.88 -21.74
CA HIS A 150 -17.02 -13.21 -23.00
C HIS A 150 -16.77 -14.21 -24.12
N PRO A 151 -17.36 -14.02 -25.32
CA PRO A 151 -17.21 -14.95 -26.43
C PRO A 151 -15.76 -15.24 -26.85
N LEU A 152 -14.83 -14.30 -26.62
CA LEU A 152 -13.42 -14.46 -27.02
C LEU A 152 -12.71 -15.58 -26.27
N TRP A 153 -12.99 -15.81 -24.99
CA TRP A 153 -12.34 -16.86 -24.19
C TRP A 153 -13.25 -18.07 -23.91
N GLU A 154 -14.52 -17.99 -24.30
CA GLU A 154 -15.44 -19.13 -24.21
C GLU A 154 -15.47 -20.00 -25.47
N ARG A 155 -15.23 -19.40 -26.65
CA ARG A 155 -15.24 -20.12 -27.93
C ARG A 155 -13.96 -20.92 -28.15
N GLU A 156 -12.83 -20.43 -27.64
CA GLU A 156 -11.56 -21.15 -27.66
C GLU A 156 -11.44 -22.02 -26.41
N LYS A 157 -12.26 -23.07 -26.34
CA LYS A 157 -11.88 -24.22 -25.50
C LYS A 157 -10.70 -24.91 -26.20
N LEU A 158 -9.48 -24.55 -25.78
CA LEU A 158 -8.26 -25.29 -26.11
C LEU A 158 -8.38 -26.76 -25.70
#